data_AF-A0AAV6JS22-F1
#
_entry.id   AF-A0AAV6JS22-F1
#
_cell.length_a   1.000
_cell.length_b   1.000
_cell.length_c   1.000
_cell.angle_alpha   90.00
_cell.angle_beta   90.00
_cell.angle_gamma   90.00
#
_symmetry.space_group_name_H-M   'P 1'
#
loop_
_entity.id
_entity.type
_entity.pdbx_description
1 polymer ?
#
loop_
_entity_poly.entity_id
_entity_poly.type
_entity_poly.pdbx_seq_one_letter_code
_entity_poly.pdbx_strand_id
1 'polypeptide(L)' 'MRPWIAVAYSAPVAAATAVFLIYPIGQGSFSDGMPLGISGTFNFMIVFQAEHNILMHPFHMCPIACS' A
#
# COMPACT_ATOMS: atom_id res chain seq x y z
N MET A 1 29.75 -1.40 11.09
CA MET A 1 28.86 -1.55 9.91
C MET A 1 28.20 -0.20 9.63
N ARG A 2 27.94 0.18 8.37
CA ARG A 2 27.19 1.42 8.07
C ARG A 2 25.68 1.16 8.28
N PRO A 3 24.93 2.02 9.00
CA PRO A 3 23.58 1.69 9.49
C PRO A 3 22.44 1.89 8.46
N TRP A 4 22.68 1.69 7.16
CA TRP A 4 21.70 2.01 6.11
C TRP A 4 20.69 0.88 5.81
N ILE A 5 20.90 -0.31 6.36
CA ILE A 5 20.00 -1.46 6.13
C ILE A 5 18.58 -1.16 6.63
N ALA A 6 18.46 -0.59 7.84
CA ALA A 6 17.18 -0.21 8.41
C ALA A 6 16.46 0.87 7.57
N VAL A 7 17.22 1.78 6.97
CA VAL A 7 16.71 2.85 6.09
C VAL A 7 16.18 2.28 4.77
N ALA A 8 16.85 1.27 4.20
CA ALA A 8 16.33 0.58 3.02
C ALA A 8 15.07 -0.24 3.37
N TYR A 9 15.09 -0.92 4.52
CA TYR A 9 13.97 -1.75 4.97
C TYR A 9 12.73 -0.95 5.40
N SER A 10 12.86 0.35 5.69
CA SER A 10 11.70 1.17 6.07
C SER A 10 10.69 1.34 4.92
N ALA A 11 11.11 1.21 3.66
CA ALA A 11 10.21 1.32 2.50
C ALA A 11 9.12 0.23 2.48
N PRO A 12 9.43 -1.09 2.50
CA PRO A 12 8.40 -2.12 2.57
C PRO A 12 7.60 -2.09 3.88
N VAL A 13 8.20 -1.66 5.00
CA VAL A 13 7.47 -1.48 6.27
C VAL A 13 6.42 -0.37 6.15
N ALA A 14 6.76 0.76 5.50
CA ALA A 14 5.82 1.84 5.23
C ALA A 14 4.67 1.39 4.29
N ALA A 15 4.98 0.60 3.26
CA ALA A 15 3.96 0.07 2.37
C ALA A 15 2.99 -0.88 3.09
N ALA A 16 3.50 -1.79 3.91
CA ALA A 16 2.68 -2.72 4.71
C ALA A 16 1.79 -1.98 5.72
N THR A 17 2.36 -0.98 6.42
CA THR A 17 1.58 -0.17 7.38
C THR A 17 0.50 0.65 6.69
N ALA A 18 0.71 1.13 5.46
CA ALA A 18 -0.30 1.83 4.69
C ALA A 18 -1.54 0.95 4.42
N VAL A 19 -1.35 -0.27 3.90
CA VAL A 19 -2.46 -1.14 3.46
C VAL A 19 -3.14 -1.93 4.58
N PHE A 20 -2.44 -2.21 5.69
CA PHE A 20 -3.00 -2.98 6.81
C PHE A 20 -3.47 -2.14 7.99
N LEU A 21 -3.01 -0.88 8.13
CA LEU A 21 -3.39 -0.02 9.25
C LEU A 21 -3.96 1.31 8.79
N ILE A 22 -3.20 2.10 8.05
CA ILE A 22 -3.59 3.50 7.76
C ILE A 22 -4.86 3.55 6.91
N TYR A 23 -4.94 2.74 5.85
CA TYR A 23 -6.12 2.67 5.01
C TYR A 23 -7.39 2.23 5.76
N PRO A 24 -7.42 1.09 6.47
CA PRO A 24 -8.61 0.70 7.23
C PRO A 24 -8.99 1.67 8.35
N ILE A 25 -8.02 2.35 8.99
CA ILE A 25 -8.31 3.44 9.93
C ILE A 25 -8.99 4.62 9.21
N GLY A 26 -8.49 5.00 8.04
CA GLY A 26 -9.07 6.07 7.22
C GLY A 26 -10.47 5.75 6.70
N GLN A 27 -10.77 4.48 6.44
CA GLN A 27 -12.11 4.01 6.06
C GLN A 27 -13.04 3.76 7.26
N GLY A 28 -12.49 3.69 8.48
CA GLY A 28 -13.25 3.41 9.69
C GLY A 28 -13.55 1.92 9.93
N SER A 29 -12.98 1.01 9.14
CA SER A 29 -13.16 -0.43 9.28
C SER A 29 -11.94 -1.24 8.83
N PHE A 30 -11.57 -2.25 9.62
CA PHE A 30 -10.57 -3.25 9.23
C PHE A 30 -11.04 -4.23 8.15
N SER A 31 -12.35 -4.27 7.86
CA SER A 31 -12.87 -5.06 6.72
C SER A 31 -12.34 -4.56 5.38
N ASP A 32 -11.98 -3.29 5.29
CA ASP A 32 -11.51 -2.65 4.05
C ASP A 32 -9.99 -2.76 3.90
N GLY A 33 -9.28 -3.28 4.91
CA GLY A 33 -7.84 -3.55 4.81
C GLY A 33 -7.52 -4.62 3.76
N MET A 34 -6.27 -4.67 3.31
CA MET A 34 -5.82 -5.69 2.36
C MET A 34 -5.99 -7.11 2.96
N PRO A 35 -6.68 -8.05 2.28
CA PRO A 35 -6.77 -9.44 2.76
C PRO A 35 -5.45 -10.21 2.58
N LEU A 36 -5.16 -11.12 3.51
CA LEU A 36 -3.99 -12.01 3.45
C LEU A 36 -4.22 -13.19 2.49
N GLY A 37 -4.27 -12.89 1.20
CA GLY A 37 -4.40 -13.90 0.15
C GLY A 37 -4.21 -13.29 -1.23
N ILE A 38 -3.86 -14.14 -2.20
CA ILE A 38 -3.56 -13.71 -3.58
C ILE A 38 -4.80 -13.06 -4.22
N SER A 39 -5.93 -13.77 -4.23
CA SER A 39 -7.20 -13.23 -4.77
C SER A 39 -7.68 -12.00 -4.01
N GLY A 40 -7.50 -11.97 -2.69
CA GLY A 40 -7.86 -10.82 -1.85
C GLY A 40 -7.02 -9.58 -2.15
N THR A 41 -5.74 -9.75 -2.47
CA THR A 41 -4.86 -8.66 -2.91
C THR A 41 -5.37 -8.06 -4.22
N PHE A 42 -5.75 -8.89 -5.20
CA PHE A 42 -6.34 -8.39 -6.45
C PHE A 42 -7.68 -7.68 -6.22
N ASN A 43 -8.54 -8.22 -5.35
CA ASN A 43 -9.81 -7.59 -5.00
C ASN A 43 -9.59 -6.19 -4.39
N PHE A 44 -8.66 -6.08 -3.43
CA PHE A 44 -8.28 -4.80 -2.84
C PHE A 44 -7.84 -3.79 -3.90
N MET A 45 -6.96 -4.19 -4.83
CA MET A 45 -6.47 -3.29 -5.88
C MET A 45 -7.59 -2.77 -6.80
N ILE A 46 -8.55 -3.62 -7.17
CA ILE A 46 -9.66 -3.24 -8.04
C ILE A 46 -10.61 -2.27 -7.32
N VAL A 47 -10.96 -2.55 -6.07
CA VAL A 47 -11.81 -1.67 -5.26
C VAL A 47 -11.11 -0.34 -5.01
N PHE A 48 -9.83 -0.36 -4.65
CA PHE A 48 -9.05 0.85 -4.42
C PHE A 48 -8.95 1.72 -5.69
N GLN A 49 -8.82 1.09 -6.87
CA GLN A 49 -8.87 1.82 -8.13
C GLN A 49 -10.27 2.43 -8.39
N ALA A 50 -11.35 1.72 -8.07
CA ALA A 50 -12.71 2.22 -8.25
C ALA A 50 -13.01 3.43 -7.33
N GLU A 51 -12.60 3.36 -6.07
CA GLU A 51 -12.89 4.39 -5.07
C GLU A 51 -11.92 5.59 -5.14
N HIS A 52 -10.67 5.38 -5.55
CA HIS A 52 -9.62 6.41 -5.45
C HIS A 52 -8.90 6.75 -6.75
N ASN A 53 -9.20 6.05 -7.85
CA ASN A 53 -8.54 6.24 -9.15
C ASN A 53 -7.00 6.29 -9.04
N ILE A 54 -6.43 5.35 -8.28
CA ILE A 54 -5.01 5.39 -7.89
C ILE A 54 -4.04 5.43 -9.07
N LEU A 55 -4.40 4.86 -10.22
CA LEU A 55 -3.60 4.92 -11.45
C LEU A 55 -3.31 6.36 -11.92
N MET A 56 -4.16 7.32 -11.57
CA MET A 56 -3.97 8.74 -11.92
C MET A 56 -3.26 9.54 -10.82
N HIS A 57 -2.87 8.91 -9.70
CA HIS A 57 -2.27 9.59 -8.56
C HIS A 57 -0.74 9.67 -8.68
N PRO A 58 -0.11 10.86 -8.56
CA PRO A 58 1.32 11.04 -8.81
C PRO A 58 2.21 10.26 -7.83
N PHE A 59 1.77 10.06 -6.59
CA PHE A 59 2.52 9.24 -5.63
C PHE A 59 2.50 7.75 -5.95
N HIS A 60 1.50 7.26 -6.71
CA HIS A 60 1.50 5.89 -7.22
C HIS A 60 2.39 5.75 -8.46
N MET A 61 2.50 6.81 -9.27
CA MET A 61 3.38 6.83 -10.45
C MET A 61 4.87 6.89 -10.10
N CYS A 62 5.24 7.60 -9.04
CA CYS A 62 6.65 7.82 -8.66
C CYS A 62 7.42 6.50 -8.44
N PRO A 63 6.94 5.54 -7.61
CA PRO A 63 7.61 4.23 -7.47
C PRO A 63 7.68 3.45 -8.77
N ILE A 64 6.64 3.50 -9.62
CA ILE A 64 6.61 2.79 -10.91
C ILE A 64 7.75 3.30 -11.82
N ALA A 65 8.05 4.59 -11.77
CA ALA A 65 9.14 5.20 -12.55
C ALA A 65 10.54 4.93 -11.99
N CYS A 66 10.65 4.61 -10.70
CA CYS A 66 11.92 4.30 -10.03
C CYS A 66 12.25 2.80 -9.98
N SER A 67 11.40 1.96 -10.58
CA SER A 67 11.54 0.49 -10.63
C SER A 67 12.41 0.03 -11.79
#